data_AF-A0A5C6B4C2-F1
#
_entry.id   AF-A0A5C6B4C2-F1
#
_cell.length_a   1.000
_cell.length_b   1.000
_cell.length_c   1.000
_cell.angle_alpha   90.00
_cell.angle_beta   90.00
_cell.angle_gamma   90.00
#
_symmetry.space_group_name_H-M   'P 1'
#
loop_
_entity.id
_entity.type
_entity.pdbx_description
1 polymer ?
#
loop_
_entity_poly.entity_id
_entity_poly.type
_entity_poly.pdbx_seq_one_letter_code
_entity_poly.pdbx_strand_id
1 'polypeptide(L)'
;MSNRKPVHNPEHRVKTGMLSRLWSRPVLVCAIVLIILCVVRWWPHVMWKYAEARLDSDEVHAIPVSEMQQTDIPDDWASVRVDGMEFRLPSDVVETQDQPSPDLVIFQNGVGVMVMVARPADNGELYDMFDVAKIRPELKGVTLPKLRWYCCQAGTSDFRWSMSPGEVRWHAFCMTAGQLLWSRMSERAETLFRDDVDGIVYFDGKFASFFWQHKQSKQGGYINFRGASPTIDANFVRGVCESFKFSVEPNIETDVN
;
A
#
# COMPACT_ATOMS: atom_id res chain seq x y z
N MET A 1 -99.13 13.23 -25.22
CA MET A 1 -98.29 13.55 -24.03
C MET A 1 -97.73 12.23 -23.51
N SER A 2 -96.45 11.99 -23.76
CA SER A 2 -95.79 10.68 -23.57
C SER A 2 -94.87 10.73 -22.36
N ASN A 3 -95.12 9.85 -21.39
CA ASN A 3 -94.36 9.69 -20.15
C ASN A 3 -93.19 8.72 -20.42
N ARG A 4 -91.97 9.23 -20.58
CA ARG A 4 -90.75 8.40 -20.65
C ARG A 4 -89.93 8.57 -19.38
N LYS A 5 -89.91 7.54 -18.54
CA LYS A 5 -88.94 7.37 -17.45
C LYS A 5 -87.54 7.12 -18.06
N PRO A 6 -86.46 7.69 -17.51
CA PRO A 6 -85.11 7.31 -17.89
C PRO A 6 -84.78 5.94 -17.29
N VAL A 7 -84.35 5.02 -18.14
CA VAL A 7 -83.80 3.72 -17.77
C VAL A 7 -82.41 3.97 -17.19
N HIS A 8 -82.25 3.71 -15.89
CA HIS A 8 -80.94 3.58 -15.28
C HIS A 8 -80.22 2.40 -15.95
N ASN A 9 -79.02 2.66 -16.47
CA ASN A 9 -78.11 1.64 -17.01
C ASN A 9 -77.02 1.39 -15.96
N PRO A 10 -77.18 0.42 -15.03
CA PRO A 10 -76.08 -0.08 -14.24
C PRO A 10 -75.46 -1.23 -15.02
N GLU A 11 -74.24 -1.08 -15.53
CA GLU A 11 -73.27 -2.17 -15.75
C GLU A 11 -72.20 -1.73 -16.74
N HIS A 12 -71.18 -1.03 -16.24
CA HIS A 12 -69.81 -1.19 -16.73
C HIS A 12 -68.84 -0.86 -15.59
N ARG A 13 -69.01 -1.50 -14.43
CA ARG A 13 -67.92 -1.64 -13.45
C ARG A 13 -67.06 -2.82 -13.91
N VAL A 14 -66.37 -2.62 -15.03
CA VAL A 14 -65.41 -3.59 -15.56
C VAL A 14 -64.33 -3.80 -14.50
N LYS A 15 -64.12 -5.07 -14.16
CA LYS A 15 -63.21 -5.63 -13.15
C LYS A 15 -61.74 -5.28 -13.41
N THR A 16 -61.36 -4.00 -13.41
CA THR A 16 -59.95 -3.57 -13.50
C THR A 16 -59.16 -3.82 -12.21
N GLY A 17 -59.86 -4.04 -11.08
CA GLY A 17 -59.22 -4.27 -9.77
C GLY A 17 -58.66 -5.68 -9.53
N MET A 18 -58.95 -6.66 -10.39
CA MET A 18 -58.52 -8.05 -10.16
C MET A 18 -57.22 -8.40 -10.90
N LEU A 19 -56.97 -7.80 -12.07
CA LEU A 19 -55.71 -7.95 -12.81
C LEU A 19 -54.57 -7.16 -12.14
N SER A 20 -54.82 -5.97 -11.58
CA SER A 20 -53.78 -5.17 -10.89
C SER A 20 -53.18 -5.85 -9.65
N ARG A 21 -53.92 -6.76 -9.00
CA ARG A 21 -53.44 -7.54 -7.84
C ARG A 21 -52.58 -8.75 -8.21
N LEU A 22 -52.67 -9.24 -9.44
CA LEU A 22 -51.87 -10.38 -9.93
C LEU A 22 -50.49 -9.93 -10.41
N TRP A 23 -50.38 -8.74 -11.00
CA TRP A 23 -49.09 -8.17 -11.43
C TRP A 23 -48.32 -7.45 -10.32
N SER A 24 -48.99 -7.03 -9.24
CA SER A 24 -48.33 -6.34 -8.12
C SER A 24 -47.34 -7.22 -7.36
N ARG A 25 -47.61 -8.53 -7.26
CA ARG A 25 -46.73 -9.48 -6.55
C ARG A 25 -45.40 -9.73 -7.28
N PRO A 26 -45.37 -10.08 -8.58
CA PRO A 26 -44.11 -10.19 -9.33
C PRO A 26 -43.33 -8.88 -9.37
N VAL A 27 -44.01 -7.75 -9.56
CA VAL A 27 -43.36 -6.42 -9.58
C VAL A 27 -42.72 -6.11 -8.22
N LEU A 28 -43.41 -6.40 -7.11
CA LEU A 28 -42.88 -6.23 -5.76
C LEU A 28 -41.67 -7.13 -5.52
N VAL A 29 -41.74 -8.41 -5.92
CA VAL A 29 -40.62 -9.35 -5.78
C VAL A 29 -39.41 -8.87 -6.60
N CYS A 30 -39.62 -8.46 -7.86
CA CYS A 30 -38.57 -7.89 -8.70
C CYS A 30 -37.96 -6.63 -8.07
N ALA A 31 -38.79 -5.74 -7.52
CA ALA A 31 -38.32 -4.54 -6.85
C ALA A 31 -37.47 -4.87 -5.61
N ILE A 32 -37.90 -5.83 -4.78
CA ILE A 32 -37.14 -6.29 -3.61
C ILE A 32 -35.79 -6.90 -4.04
N VAL A 33 -35.79 -7.75 -5.07
CA VAL A 33 -34.55 -8.36 -5.59
C VAL A 33 -33.60 -7.28 -6.12
N LEU A 34 -34.11 -6.30 -6.88
CA LEU A 34 -33.30 -5.17 -7.36
C LEU A 34 -32.73 -4.34 -6.20
N ILE A 35 -33.54 -4.07 -5.17
CA ILE A 35 -33.07 -3.36 -3.97
C ILE A 35 -31.95 -4.17 -3.29
N ILE A 36 -32.13 -5.48 -3.09
CA ILE A 36 -31.10 -6.34 -2.48
C ILE A 36 -29.83 -6.33 -3.32
N LEU A 37 -29.94 -6.47 -4.64
CA LEU A 37 -28.78 -6.44 -5.54
C LEU A 37 -28.08 -5.08 -5.50
N CYS A 38 -28.83 -3.98 -5.47
CA CYS A 38 -28.28 -2.63 -5.29
C CYS A 38 -27.57 -2.50 -3.94
N VAL A 39 -28.19 -2.93 -2.84
CA VAL A 39 -27.56 -2.88 -1.52
C VAL A 39 -26.28 -3.71 -1.51
N VAL A 40 -26.31 -4.98 -1.95
CA VAL A 40 -25.13 -5.85 -1.97
C VAL A 40 -24.02 -5.28 -2.87
N ARG A 41 -24.37 -4.68 -4.00
CA ARG A 41 -23.41 -4.14 -4.97
C ARG A 41 -22.74 -2.84 -4.50
N TRP A 42 -23.45 -2.02 -3.73
CA TRP A 42 -23.01 -0.67 -3.32
C TRP A 42 -22.65 -0.58 -1.82
N TRP A 43 -22.94 -1.62 -1.03
CA TRP A 43 -22.58 -1.70 0.39
C TRP A 43 -21.08 -1.47 0.65
N PRO A 44 -20.14 -2.05 -0.13
CA PRO A 44 -18.72 -1.80 0.08
C PRO A 44 -18.35 -0.31 -0.06
N HIS A 45 -18.97 0.39 -1.01
CA HIS A 45 -18.75 1.82 -1.23
C HIS A 45 -19.27 2.67 -0.08
N VAL A 46 -20.47 2.34 0.44
CA VAL A 46 -21.06 3.02 1.59
C VAL A 46 -20.21 2.79 2.85
N MET A 47 -19.79 1.55 3.09
CA MET A 47 -18.92 1.21 4.22
C MET A 47 -17.56 1.90 4.13
N TRP A 48 -16.99 2.00 2.93
CA TRP A 48 -15.75 2.75 2.72
C TRP A 48 -15.91 4.22 3.07
N LYS A 49 -16.94 4.91 2.55
CA LYS A 49 -17.19 6.32 2.88
C LYS A 49 -17.47 6.54 4.37
N TYR A 50 -18.14 5.60 5.03
CA TYR A 50 -18.33 5.64 6.47
C TYR A 50 -17.01 5.48 7.24
N ALA A 51 -16.14 4.57 6.81
CA ALA A 51 -14.83 4.35 7.43
C ALA A 51 -13.89 5.54 7.23
N GLU A 52 -13.84 6.10 6.01
CA GLU A 52 -13.07 7.30 5.67
C GLU A 52 -13.41 8.47 6.60
N ALA A 53 -14.71 8.76 6.77
CA ALA A 53 -15.19 9.82 7.65
C ALA A 53 -14.85 9.59 9.15
N ARG A 54 -14.53 8.36 9.54
CA ARG A 54 -14.23 7.99 10.94
C ARG A 54 -12.74 7.88 11.24
N LEU A 55 -11.93 7.63 10.22
CA LEU A 55 -10.48 7.46 10.35
C LEU A 55 -9.72 8.80 10.37
N ASP A 56 -10.44 9.93 10.39
CA ASP A 56 -9.89 11.28 10.19
C ASP A 56 -8.95 11.31 8.97
N SER A 57 -9.34 10.52 7.95
CA SER A 57 -8.52 10.27 6.77
C SER A 57 -8.72 11.30 5.67
N ASP A 58 -9.39 12.41 5.98
CA ASP A 58 -9.71 13.49 5.06
C ASP A 58 -8.45 14.10 4.40
N GLU A 59 -7.25 13.80 4.92
CA GLU A 59 -5.94 14.24 4.40
C GLU A 59 -5.00 13.09 4.00
N VAL A 60 -5.47 11.85 3.79
CA VAL A 60 -4.61 10.79 3.25
C VAL A 60 -4.44 10.98 1.75
N HIS A 61 -3.40 11.72 1.40
CA HIS A 61 -2.99 11.95 0.02
C HIS A 61 -2.08 10.82 -0.47
N ALA A 62 -2.20 10.50 -1.76
CA ALA A 62 -1.24 9.64 -2.43
C ALA A 62 0.15 10.30 -2.35
N ILE A 63 1.16 9.50 -2.00
CA ILE A 63 2.55 9.94 -1.97
C ILE A 63 3.06 9.91 -3.41
N PRO A 64 3.60 11.01 -3.97
CA PRO A 64 4.21 10.98 -5.29
C PRO A 64 5.31 9.93 -5.34
N VAL A 65 5.18 8.96 -6.26
CA VAL A 65 6.16 7.91 -6.48
C VAL A 65 6.78 8.05 -7.86
N SER A 66 8.11 8.02 -7.95
CA SER A 66 8.84 7.88 -9.20
C SER A 66 9.76 6.66 -9.18
N GLU A 67 10.30 6.31 -10.34
CA GLU A 67 11.49 5.45 -10.40
C GLU A 67 12.69 6.21 -9.82
N MET A 68 13.59 5.48 -9.15
CA MET A 68 14.85 6.03 -8.66
C MET A 68 15.72 6.46 -9.84
N GLN A 69 16.22 7.69 -9.80
CA GLN A 69 17.10 8.20 -10.85
C GLN A 69 18.52 7.69 -10.65
N GLN A 70 19.10 7.15 -11.73
CA GLN A 70 20.49 6.71 -11.74
C GLN A 70 21.42 7.82 -11.28
N THR A 71 22.27 7.53 -10.30
CA THR A 71 23.23 8.47 -9.74
C THR A 71 24.65 7.92 -9.83
N ASP A 72 25.59 8.76 -10.23
CA ASP A 72 27.00 8.36 -10.25
C ASP A 72 27.48 8.10 -8.82
N ILE A 73 28.02 6.90 -8.59
CA ILE A 73 28.57 6.50 -7.30
C ILE A 73 30.07 6.85 -7.31
N PRO A 74 30.52 7.78 -6.46
CA PRO A 74 31.92 8.19 -6.46
C PRO A 74 32.90 7.03 -6.18
N ASP A 75 34.06 7.07 -6.84
CA ASP A 75 35.09 6.02 -6.71
C ASP A 75 35.75 5.98 -5.32
N ASP A 76 35.70 7.09 -4.58
CA ASP A 76 36.24 7.23 -3.23
C ASP A 76 35.31 6.71 -2.12
N TRP A 77 34.13 6.20 -2.48
CA TRP A 77 33.24 5.56 -1.53
C TRP A 77 33.74 4.16 -1.12
N ALA A 78 33.78 3.91 0.17
CA ALA A 78 34.17 2.64 0.74
C ALA A 78 33.03 1.61 0.66
N SER A 79 33.37 0.36 0.34
CA SER A 79 32.43 -0.76 0.41
C SER A 79 32.26 -1.23 1.85
N VAL A 80 31.01 -1.33 2.28
CA VAL A 80 30.60 -1.74 3.62
C VAL A 80 29.82 -3.04 3.52
N ARG A 81 30.08 -3.95 4.46
CA ARG A 81 29.38 -5.23 4.58
C ARG A 81 28.77 -5.40 5.96
N VAL A 82 27.50 -5.79 5.99
CA VAL A 82 26.74 -6.04 7.22
C VAL A 82 25.80 -7.23 6.95
N ASP A 83 26.05 -8.39 7.56
CA ASP A 83 25.17 -9.57 7.53
C ASP A 83 24.61 -9.91 6.13
N GLY A 84 25.49 -10.20 5.16
CA GLY A 84 25.09 -10.45 3.77
C GLY A 84 24.67 -9.23 2.93
N MET A 85 24.49 -8.05 3.54
CA MET A 85 24.31 -6.78 2.81
C MET A 85 25.67 -6.22 2.39
N GLU A 86 25.77 -5.74 1.15
CA GLU A 86 26.90 -4.98 0.63
C GLU A 86 26.38 -3.68 0.03
N PHE A 87 26.93 -2.54 0.43
CA PHE A 87 26.61 -1.22 -0.13
C PHE A 87 27.83 -0.30 0.00
N ARG A 88 27.78 0.88 -0.61
CA ARG A 88 28.87 1.86 -0.54
C ARG A 88 28.45 3.09 0.27
N LEU A 89 29.39 3.62 1.05
CA LEU A 89 29.25 4.87 1.81
C LEU A 89 30.47 5.78 1.57
N PRO A 90 30.34 7.11 1.72
CA PRO A 90 31.47 8.01 1.83
C PRO A 90 32.46 7.54 2.90
N SER A 91 33.76 7.57 2.59
CA SER A 91 34.80 7.02 3.46
C SER A 91 34.80 7.66 4.86
N ASP A 92 34.49 8.95 4.96
CA ASP A 92 34.40 9.70 6.23
C ASP A 92 33.22 9.27 7.12
N VAL A 93 32.19 8.62 6.55
CA VAL A 93 31.04 8.07 7.30
C VAL A 93 31.35 6.70 7.86
N VAL A 94 32.22 5.91 7.21
CA VAL A 94 32.57 4.55 7.64
C VAL A 94 33.47 4.55 8.88
N GLU A 95 34.27 5.60 9.07
CA GLU A 95 35.25 5.70 10.17
C GLU A 95 34.60 5.76 11.58
N THR A 96 33.32 6.14 11.68
CA THR A 96 32.62 6.24 12.98
C THR A 96 31.50 5.21 13.08
N GLN A 97 31.87 3.98 13.43
CA GLN A 97 30.91 2.95 13.82
C GLN A 97 30.59 3.09 15.31
N ASP A 98 29.35 3.47 15.64
CA ASP A 98 28.91 3.55 17.04
C ASP A 98 28.27 2.22 17.50
N GLN A 99 28.26 1.99 18.81
CA GLN A 99 28.07 0.71 19.50
C GLN A 99 27.15 -0.35 18.83
N PRO A 100 27.50 -1.65 18.92
CA PRO A 100 26.70 -2.74 18.37
C PRO A 100 25.36 -2.87 19.10
N SER A 101 24.29 -2.39 18.47
CA SER A 101 22.95 -2.88 18.79
C SER A 101 22.80 -4.29 18.18
N PRO A 102 22.10 -5.22 18.85
CA PRO A 102 21.82 -6.53 18.27
C PRO A 102 21.08 -6.41 16.93
N ASP A 103 20.29 -5.36 16.73
CA ASP A 103 19.38 -5.26 15.58
C ASP A 103 19.79 -4.18 14.56
N LEU A 104 20.78 -3.34 14.90
CA LEU A 104 21.12 -2.15 14.13
C LEU A 104 22.63 -1.89 14.09
N VAL A 105 23.13 -1.49 12.93
CA VAL A 105 24.48 -0.93 12.75
C VAL A 105 24.37 0.54 12.40
N ILE A 106 25.12 1.41 13.09
CA ILE A 106 25.10 2.85 12.87
C ILE A 106 26.46 3.31 12.34
N PHE A 107 26.44 3.97 11.19
CA PHE A 107 27.57 4.71 10.63
C PHE A 107 27.26 6.20 10.76
N GLN A 108 28.22 6.99 11.23
CA GLN A 108 28.05 8.44 11.33
C GLN A 108 29.36 9.14 11.00
N ASN A 109 29.30 10.43 10.68
CA ASN A 109 30.49 11.27 10.64
C ASN A 109 30.33 12.44 11.61
N GLY A 110 31.45 13.11 11.92
CA GLY A 110 31.48 14.26 12.81
C GLY A 110 30.70 15.48 12.32
N VAL A 111 30.20 15.46 11.08
CA VAL A 111 29.43 16.56 10.46
C VAL A 111 27.92 16.31 10.44
N GLY A 112 27.44 15.23 11.07
CA GLY A 112 26.01 15.02 11.33
C GLY A 112 25.25 14.22 10.26
N VAL A 113 25.95 13.56 9.35
CA VAL A 113 25.37 12.48 8.52
C VAL A 113 25.33 11.20 9.33
N MET A 114 24.20 10.51 9.30
CA MET A 114 24.01 9.24 10.00
C MET A 114 23.26 8.24 9.10
N VAL A 115 23.78 7.03 9.03
CA VAL A 115 23.22 5.88 8.31
C VAL A 115 23.00 4.75 9.31
N MET A 116 21.74 4.39 9.51
CA MET A 116 21.31 3.35 10.44
C MET A 116 20.80 2.16 9.62
N VAL A 117 21.49 1.04 9.69
CA VAL A 117 21.22 -0.17 8.90
C VAL A 117 20.60 -1.21 9.83
N ALA A 118 19.35 -1.56 9.58
CA ALA A 118 18.71 -2.68 10.28
C ALA A 118 19.26 -4.00 9.73
N ARG A 119 19.57 -4.94 10.62
CA ARG A 119 19.99 -6.28 10.21
C ARG A 119 18.85 -6.97 9.45
N PRO A 120 19.14 -7.84 8.47
CA PRO A 120 18.11 -8.52 7.70
C PRO A 120 17.25 -9.38 8.61
N ALA A 121 15.93 -9.31 8.40
CA ALA A 121 14.96 -10.15 9.08
C ALA A 121 14.10 -10.89 8.05
N ASP A 122 13.55 -12.04 8.45
CA ASP A 122 12.53 -12.72 7.65
C ASP A 122 11.22 -11.93 7.75
N ASN A 123 10.72 -11.47 6.61
CA ASN A 123 9.45 -10.76 6.51
C ASN A 123 8.26 -11.69 6.24
N GLY A 124 8.43 -13.01 6.36
CA GLY A 124 7.38 -14.01 6.14
C GLY A 124 6.12 -13.74 6.96
N GLU A 125 6.26 -13.51 8.27
CA GLU A 125 5.11 -13.26 9.16
C GLU A 125 4.35 -11.97 8.81
N LEU A 126 5.08 -10.90 8.47
CA LEU A 126 4.49 -9.64 8.00
C LEU A 126 3.71 -9.86 6.70
N TYR A 127 4.21 -10.70 5.80
CA TYR A 127 3.52 -11.03 4.56
C TYR A 127 2.22 -11.81 4.82
N ASP A 128 2.26 -12.78 5.73
CA ASP A 128 1.10 -13.59 6.10
C ASP A 128 0.03 -12.74 6.80
N MET A 129 0.43 -11.70 7.54
CA MET A 129 -0.50 -10.75 8.17
C MET A 129 -1.35 -9.98 7.13
N PHE A 130 -0.77 -9.61 5.98
CA PHE A 130 -1.48 -8.83 4.97
C PHE A 130 -2.32 -9.68 4.01
N ASP A 131 -2.03 -10.98 3.89
CA ASP A 131 -2.71 -11.95 3.03
C ASP A 131 -3.24 -11.38 1.70
N VAL A 132 -2.33 -10.71 0.98
CA VAL A 132 -2.66 -9.95 -0.25
C VAL A 132 -3.36 -10.85 -1.27
N ALA A 133 -3.00 -12.13 -1.33
CA ALA A 133 -3.56 -13.10 -2.26
C ALA A 133 -5.07 -13.36 -2.05
N LYS A 134 -5.61 -13.18 -0.83
CA LYS A 134 -7.08 -13.24 -0.60
C LYS A 134 -7.84 -12.08 -1.24
N ILE A 135 -7.18 -10.93 -1.42
CA ILE A 135 -7.79 -9.70 -1.95
C ILE A 135 -7.53 -9.58 -3.45
N ARG A 136 -6.30 -9.86 -3.87
CA ARG A 136 -5.77 -9.80 -5.24
C ARG A 136 -4.92 -11.04 -5.52
N PRO A 137 -5.51 -12.16 -5.95
CA PRO A 137 -4.78 -13.42 -6.21
C PRO A 137 -3.62 -13.27 -7.21
N GLU A 138 -3.74 -12.37 -8.17
CA GLU A 138 -2.72 -12.04 -9.17
C GLU A 138 -1.47 -11.37 -8.59
N LEU A 139 -1.54 -10.85 -7.35
CA LEU A 139 -0.40 -10.26 -6.63
C LEU A 139 0.27 -11.26 -5.68
N LYS A 140 0.00 -12.56 -5.84
CA LYS A 140 0.67 -13.61 -5.05
C LYS A 140 2.18 -13.51 -5.24
N GLY A 141 2.92 -13.43 -4.12
CA GLY A 141 4.38 -13.28 -4.13
C GLY A 141 4.87 -11.84 -4.30
N VAL A 142 3.99 -10.83 -4.25
CA VAL A 142 4.40 -9.42 -4.20
C VAL A 142 5.36 -9.19 -3.01
N THR A 143 6.41 -8.40 -3.19
CA THR A 143 7.32 -8.04 -2.09
C THR A 143 6.72 -6.91 -1.24
N LEU A 144 7.16 -6.75 0.01
CA LEU A 144 6.73 -5.64 0.87
C LEU A 144 7.01 -4.26 0.26
N PRO A 145 8.17 -4.00 -0.39
CA PRO A 145 8.40 -2.75 -1.11
C PRO A 145 7.40 -2.49 -2.24
N LYS A 146 6.97 -3.53 -2.99
CA LYS A 146 5.91 -3.37 -3.99
C LYS A 146 4.53 -3.18 -3.38
N LEU A 147 4.24 -3.86 -2.27
CA LEU A 147 2.99 -3.63 -1.52
C LEU A 147 2.92 -2.18 -1.02
N ARG A 148 4.02 -1.67 -0.46
CA ARG A 148 4.21 -0.26 -0.09
C ARG A 148 3.96 0.68 -1.27
N TRP A 149 4.52 0.37 -2.43
CA TRP A 149 4.29 1.14 -3.66
C TRP A 149 2.81 1.18 -4.09
N TYR A 150 2.08 0.06 -3.98
CA TYR A 150 0.64 0.04 -4.24
C TYR A 150 -0.14 0.88 -3.24
N CYS A 151 0.24 0.80 -1.96
CA CYS A 151 -0.33 1.67 -0.97
C CYS A 151 -0.07 3.13 -1.40
N CYS A 152 1.15 3.52 -1.83
CA CYS A 152 1.52 4.94 -1.95
C CYS A 152 0.68 5.68 -2.99
N GLN A 153 0.18 4.92 -3.95
CA GLN A 153 -0.70 5.39 -5.01
C GLN A 153 -2.17 5.48 -4.59
N ALA A 154 -2.55 4.99 -3.42
CA ALA A 154 -3.90 5.10 -2.92
C ALA A 154 -4.05 6.37 -2.09
N GLY A 155 -4.92 7.27 -2.56
CA GLY A 155 -5.42 8.42 -1.80
C GLY A 155 -6.93 8.47 -1.78
N THR A 156 -7.51 9.21 -0.85
CA THR A 156 -8.98 9.38 -0.73
C THR A 156 -9.63 9.87 -2.03
N SER A 157 -8.92 10.72 -2.78
CA SER A 157 -9.34 11.25 -4.08
C SER A 157 -9.48 10.20 -5.19
N ASP A 158 -8.86 9.03 -5.05
CA ASP A 158 -8.92 7.99 -6.09
C ASP A 158 -10.23 7.22 -6.06
N PHE A 159 -10.98 7.29 -4.96
CA PHE A 159 -12.25 6.62 -4.82
C PHE A 159 -13.25 7.10 -5.88
N ARG A 160 -13.81 6.14 -6.62
CA ARG A 160 -14.87 6.39 -7.60
C ARG A 160 -16.03 5.44 -7.36
N TRP A 161 -17.25 5.96 -7.40
CA TRP A 161 -18.47 5.17 -7.31
C TRP A 161 -18.59 4.10 -8.41
N SER A 162 -17.91 4.31 -9.54
CA SER A 162 -17.83 3.34 -10.64
C SER A 162 -16.93 2.12 -10.36
N MET A 163 -16.12 2.15 -9.29
CA MET A 163 -15.28 1.03 -8.91
C MET A 163 -16.11 -0.25 -8.70
N SER A 164 -15.57 -1.36 -9.17
CA SER A 164 -16.04 -2.70 -8.83
C SER A 164 -15.86 -2.97 -7.32
N PRO A 165 -16.59 -3.94 -6.75
CA PRO A 165 -16.41 -4.32 -5.35
C PRO A 165 -14.99 -4.84 -5.04
N GLY A 166 -14.31 -5.42 -6.02
CA GLY A 166 -12.90 -5.82 -5.90
C GLY A 166 -11.98 -4.62 -5.78
N GLU A 167 -12.16 -3.61 -6.63
CA GLU A 167 -11.38 -2.37 -6.59
C GLU A 167 -11.59 -1.60 -5.28
N VAL A 168 -12.83 -1.50 -4.78
CA VAL A 168 -13.09 -0.86 -3.48
C VAL A 168 -12.40 -1.60 -2.34
N ARG A 169 -12.44 -2.94 -2.33
CA ARG A 169 -11.75 -3.75 -1.31
C ARG A 169 -10.25 -3.56 -1.37
N TRP A 170 -9.67 -3.56 -2.57
CA TRP A 170 -8.24 -3.32 -2.76
C TRP A 170 -7.83 -1.92 -2.33
N HIS A 171 -8.59 -0.90 -2.73
CA HIS A 171 -8.35 0.48 -2.34
C HIS A 171 -8.44 0.67 -0.83
N ALA A 172 -9.49 0.14 -0.19
CA ALA A 172 -9.65 0.17 1.25
C ALA A 172 -8.50 -0.53 1.99
N PHE A 173 -8.05 -1.68 1.46
CA PHE A 173 -6.88 -2.37 1.97
C PHE A 173 -5.61 -1.53 1.84
N CYS A 174 -5.32 -0.97 0.64
CA CYS A 174 -4.15 -0.13 0.43
C CYS A 174 -4.12 1.08 1.36
N MET A 175 -5.25 1.75 1.56
CA MET A 175 -5.37 2.89 2.46
C MET A 175 -5.13 2.49 3.93
N THR A 176 -5.68 1.35 4.36
CA THR A 176 -5.54 0.87 5.74
C THR A 176 -4.14 0.32 6.02
N ALA A 177 -3.63 -0.54 5.13
CA ALA A 177 -2.29 -1.10 5.22
C ALA A 177 -1.22 -0.02 5.04
N GLY A 178 -1.47 0.99 4.20
CA GLY A 178 -0.59 2.15 4.02
C GLY A 178 -0.31 2.86 5.33
N GLN A 179 -1.33 3.05 6.18
CA GLN A 179 -1.15 3.65 7.51
C GLN A 179 -0.23 2.84 8.44
N LEU A 180 -0.13 1.52 8.25
CA LEU A 180 0.79 0.66 9.00
C LEU A 180 2.17 0.59 8.35
N LEU A 181 2.23 0.71 7.02
CA LEU A 181 3.44 0.47 6.26
C LEU A 181 4.29 1.73 6.16
N TRP A 182 3.77 2.92 5.86
CA TRP A 182 4.60 4.13 5.71
C TRP A 182 4.52 5.11 6.88
N SER A 183 5.49 6.02 6.92
CA SER A 183 5.39 7.25 7.71
C SER A 183 4.44 8.22 7.02
N ARG A 184 3.42 8.71 7.73
CA ARG A 184 2.45 9.71 7.20
C ARG A 184 3.12 11.03 6.76
N MET A 185 4.38 11.25 7.10
CA MET A 185 5.09 12.50 6.84
C MET A 185 5.96 12.48 5.57
N SER A 186 5.99 11.38 4.81
CA SER A 186 6.84 11.29 3.62
C SER A 186 6.32 12.18 2.48
N GLU A 187 7.18 13.09 2.01
CA GLU A 187 6.85 14.05 0.94
C GLU A 187 6.82 13.39 -0.44
N ARG A 188 7.67 12.38 -0.64
CA ARG A 188 7.82 11.64 -1.90
C ARG A 188 8.47 10.27 -1.66
N ALA A 189 8.28 9.37 -2.62
CA ALA A 189 8.95 8.08 -2.63
C ALA A 189 9.63 7.79 -3.98
N GLU A 190 10.70 7.01 -3.98
CA GLU A 190 11.33 6.47 -5.19
C GLU A 190 11.43 4.96 -5.11
N THR A 191 11.36 4.28 -6.25
CA THR A 191 11.37 2.81 -6.33
C THR A 191 12.62 2.30 -7.03
N LEU A 192 13.14 1.18 -6.52
CA LEU A 192 14.27 0.46 -7.10
C LEU A 192 13.88 -1.02 -7.20
N PHE A 193 13.35 -1.44 -8.36
CA PHE A 193 12.90 -2.82 -8.58
C PHE A 193 13.85 -3.54 -9.54
N ARG A 194 14.78 -4.31 -8.98
CA ARG A 194 15.78 -5.09 -9.73
C ARG A 194 15.47 -6.58 -9.67
N ASP A 195 16.16 -7.41 -10.45
CA ASP A 195 15.90 -8.85 -10.50
C ASP A 195 16.19 -9.60 -9.18
N ASP A 196 17.04 -9.06 -8.33
CA ASP A 196 17.47 -9.63 -7.04
C ASP A 196 16.69 -9.04 -5.85
N VAL A 197 16.55 -7.72 -5.83
CA VAL A 197 16.00 -6.94 -4.71
C VAL A 197 14.96 -5.97 -5.24
N ASP A 198 13.81 -5.93 -4.56
CA ASP A 198 12.87 -4.81 -4.67
C ASP A 198 13.13 -3.85 -3.51
N GLY A 199 13.05 -2.55 -3.77
CA GLY A 199 13.23 -1.51 -2.76
C GLY A 199 12.39 -0.27 -3.03
N ILE A 200 12.11 0.47 -1.96
CA ILE A 200 11.41 1.74 -1.98
C ILE A 200 12.04 2.68 -0.96
N VAL A 201 12.35 3.90 -1.38
CA VAL A 201 12.87 4.94 -0.50
C VAL A 201 11.80 6.00 -0.27
N TYR A 202 11.64 6.43 0.98
CA TYR A 202 10.82 7.56 1.36
C TYR A 202 11.71 8.74 1.74
N PHE A 203 11.36 9.94 1.31
CA PHE A 203 12.03 11.18 1.70
C PHE A 203 11.11 12.04 2.56
N ASP A 204 11.65 12.58 3.65
CA ASP A 204 10.95 13.42 4.62
C ASP A 204 11.93 14.46 5.20
N GLY A 205 12.00 15.62 4.56
CA GLY A 205 12.92 16.70 4.93
C GLY A 205 14.37 16.23 5.05
N LYS A 206 14.89 16.18 6.28
CA LYS A 206 16.27 15.75 6.60
C LYS A 206 16.46 14.24 6.74
N PHE A 207 15.40 13.45 6.54
CA PHE A 207 15.41 12.00 6.69
C PHE A 207 15.09 11.29 5.39
N ALA A 208 15.63 10.09 5.22
CA ALA A 208 15.15 9.14 4.24
C ALA A 208 15.14 7.72 4.81
N SER A 209 14.28 6.86 4.28
CA SER A 209 14.18 5.45 4.68
C SER A 209 14.09 4.57 3.45
N PHE A 210 15.12 3.77 3.20
CA PHE A 210 15.14 2.76 2.14
C PHE A 210 14.70 1.42 2.71
N PHE A 211 13.53 0.94 2.31
CA PHE A 211 13.03 -0.39 2.63
C PHE A 211 13.34 -1.33 1.48
N TRP A 212 13.85 -2.52 1.76
CA TRP A 212 14.27 -3.47 0.75
C TRP A 212 13.83 -4.89 1.10
N GLN A 213 13.69 -5.73 0.08
CA GLN A 213 13.43 -7.16 0.23
C GLN A 213 14.07 -7.95 -0.91
N HIS A 214 14.80 -9.01 -0.55
CA HIS A 214 15.32 -9.98 -1.50
C HIS A 214 14.19 -10.90 -2.01
N LYS A 215 14.10 -11.05 -3.33
CA LYS A 215 12.95 -11.70 -3.98
C LYS A 215 12.85 -13.20 -3.70
N GLN A 216 13.98 -13.88 -3.51
CA GLN A 216 14.00 -15.33 -3.36
C GLN A 216 13.91 -15.78 -1.91
N SER A 217 14.60 -15.10 -0.99
CA SER A 217 14.69 -15.52 0.43
C SER A 217 13.64 -14.89 1.33
N LYS A 218 12.87 -13.91 0.82
CA LYS A 218 11.94 -13.06 1.61
C LYS A 218 12.59 -12.24 2.72
N GLN A 219 13.91 -12.34 2.90
CA GLN A 219 14.63 -11.48 3.81
C GLN A 219 14.58 -10.04 3.33
N GLY A 220 14.46 -9.12 4.28
CA GLY A 220 14.47 -7.70 3.99
C GLY A 220 14.79 -6.89 5.24
N GLY A 221 14.72 -5.59 5.09
CA GLY A 221 15.05 -4.66 6.16
C GLY A 221 14.90 -3.23 5.70
N TYR A 222 15.57 -2.34 6.43
CA TYR A 222 15.60 -0.93 6.07
C TYR A 222 16.95 -0.30 6.38
N ILE A 223 17.25 0.77 5.64
CA ILE A 223 18.34 1.70 5.93
C ILE A 223 17.71 3.07 6.15
N ASN A 224 17.91 3.64 7.33
CA ASN A 224 17.49 4.99 7.65
C ASN A 224 18.67 5.94 7.52
N PHE A 225 18.42 7.07 6.88
CA PHE A 225 19.39 8.11 6.63
C PHE A 225 18.95 9.38 7.33
N ARG A 226 19.91 10.12 7.88
CA ARG A 226 19.73 11.46 8.41
C ARG A 226 20.83 12.34 7.84
N GLY A 227 20.43 13.43 7.17
CA GLY A 227 21.35 14.44 6.66
C GLY A 227 21.81 15.43 7.72
N ALA A 228 22.96 16.06 7.46
CA ALA A 228 23.49 17.19 8.23
C ALA A 228 22.71 18.50 7.99
N SER A 229 22.05 18.60 6.83
CA SER A 229 21.29 19.76 6.37
C SER A 229 19.79 19.64 6.69
N PRO A 230 19.01 20.73 6.57
CA PRO A 230 17.55 20.68 6.71
C PRO A 230 16.86 19.74 5.72
N THR A 231 17.48 19.51 4.56
CA THR A 231 17.08 18.54 3.55
C THR A 231 18.17 17.51 3.37
N ILE A 232 17.78 16.25 3.25
CA ILE A 232 18.72 15.17 2.96
C ILE A 232 19.17 15.23 1.50
N ASP A 233 20.46 14.99 1.25
CA ASP A 233 20.98 14.86 -0.11
C ASP A 233 20.42 13.58 -0.76
N ALA A 234 19.55 13.76 -1.75
CA ALA A 234 18.94 12.64 -2.46
C ALA A 234 19.95 11.84 -3.28
N ASN A 235 20.99 12.48 -3.82
CA ASN A 235 22.00 11.78 -4.62
C ASN A 235 22.86 10.88 -3.74
N PHE A 236 23.20 11.35 -2.53
CA PHE A 236 23.81 10.49 -1.52
C PHE A 236 22.95 9.26 -1.23
N VAL A 237 21.66 9.44 -0.91
CA VAL A 237 20.76 8.31 -0.60
C VAL A 237 20.64 7.35 -1.79
N ARG A 238 20.48 7.87 -3.02
CA ARG A 238 20.41 7.07 -4.25
C ARG A 238 21.69 6.27 -4.47
N GLY A 239 22.86 6.88 -4.33
CA GLY A 239 24.13 6.17 -4.47
C GLY A 239 24.29 4.99 -3.50
N VAL A 240 23.80 5.14 -2.25
CA VAL A 240 23.79 4.02 -1.29
C VAL A 240 22.80 2.94 -1.72
N CYS A 241 21.59 3.31 -2.13
CA CYS A 241 20.57 2.36 -2.57
C CYS A 241 20.97 1.61 -3.85
N GLU A 242 21.60 2.28 -4.81
CA GLU A 242 22.02 1.70 -6.08
C GLU A 242 23.21 0.75 -5.93
N SER A 243 24.14 1.06 -5.03
CA SER A 243 25.22 0.14 -4.67
C SER A 243 24.77 -1.05 -3.82
N PHE A 244 23.56 -1.01 -3.27
CA PHE A 244 23.05 -2.06 -2.40
C PHE A 244 22.96 -3.40 -3.12
N LYS A 245 23.42 -4.45 -2.46
CA LYS A 245 23.33 -5.86 -2.85
C LYS A 245 23.05 -6.69 -1.62
N PHE A 246 22.38 -7.81 -1.82
CA PHE A 246 22.15 -8.77 -0.76
C PHE A 246 22.54 -10.17 -1.23
N SER A 247 23.32 -10.86 -0.41
CA SER A 247 23.66 -12.27 -0.58
C SER A 247 23.21 -13.01 0.66
N VAL A 248 22.44 -14.08 0.47
CA VAL A 248 22.09 -14.98 1.57
C VAL A 248 23.39 -15.68 2.00
N GLU A 249 23.91 -15.33 3.17
CA GLU A 249 25.01 -16.10 3.74
C GLU A 249 24.50 -17.54 3.98
N PRO A 250 25.25 -18.57 3.54
CA PRO A 250 24.89 -19.94 3.87
C PRO A 250 24.90 -20.05 5.40
N ASN A 251 23.77 -20.42 6.01
CA ASN A 251 23.73 -20.82 7.40
C ASN A 251 24.74 -21.96 7.56
N ILE A 252 25.92 -21.65 8.08
CA ILE A 252 26.80 -22.66 8.65
C ILE A 252 26.09 -23.04 9.94
N GLU A 253 25.16 -24.00 9.85
CA GLU A 253 24.74 -24.78 11.00
C GLU A 253 26.03 -25.34 11.59
N THR A 254 26.51 -24.64 12.62
CA THR A 254 27.55 -25.18 13.48
C THR A 254 26.82 -26.21 14.30
N ASP A 255 26.80 -27.44 13.80
CA ASP A 255 26.48 -28.63 14.57
C ASP A 255 27.43 -28.65 15.78
N VAL A 256 26.98 -28.04 16.88
CA VAL A 256 27.60 -28.19 18.18
C VAL A 256 27.18 -29.56 18.67
N ASN A 257 28.05 -30.55 18.42
CA ASN A 257 28.05 -31.85 19.09
C ASN A 257 28.14 -31.70 20.61
#